data_AF-A0A9E0W744-F1
#
_entry.id   AF-A0A9E0W744-F1
#
_cell.length_a   1.000
_cell.length_b   1.000
_cell.length_c   1.000
_cell.angle_alpha   90.00
_cell.angle_beta   90.00
_cell.angle_gamma   90.00
#
_symmetry.space_group_name_H-M   'P 1'
#
loop_
_entity.id
_entity.type
_entity.pdbx_description
1 polymer ?
#
loop_
_entity_poly.entity_id
_entity_poly.type
_entity_poly.pdbx_seq_one_letter_code
_entity_poly.pdbx_strand_id
1 'polypeptide(L)'
;MERLPYSGVRGGEGVVRGKTLNHQASSGVLLQVEPGKTTTVLGSYNKDMASIVDELGNVKSMDFGPNPGGFNVLNAPDELFSALGPKGFWGEVNVPFLNAATSRGDNVLMATEPAFDIVDNRGIGVLIRPNTTTGKMELTGFGKEYITLRQKGYIYQDGKMAKW
;
A
#
# COMPACT_ATOMS: atom_id res chain seq x y z
N MET A 1 58.39 6.59 -27.14
CA MET A 1 57.15 5.88 -27.53
C MET A 1 56.35 5.70 -26.25
N GLU A 2 55.53 6.69 -25.93
CA GLU A 2 54.88 6.85 -24.63
C GLU A 2 53.52 6.16 -24.68
N ARG A 3 53.30 5.15 -23.81
CA ARG A 3 52.00 4.48 -23.68
C ARG A 3 51.17 5.26 -22.66
N LEU A 4 50.06 5.84 -23.12
CA LEU A 4 49.03 6.43 -22.26
C LEU A 4 48.44 5.33 -21.35
N PRO A 5 48.27 5.55 -20.04
CA PRO A 5 47.56 4.60 -19.20
C PRO A 5 46.05 4.70 -19.41
N TYR A 6 45.46 3.52 -19.52
CA TYR A 6 44.04 3.19 -19.44
C TYR A 6 43.35 4.01 -18.34
N SER A 7 42.30 4.76 -18.70
CA SER A 7 41.40 5.41 -17.75
C SER A 7 40.60 4.34 -17.00
N GLY A 8 41.04 4.04 -15.79
CA GLY A 8 40.32 3.21 -14.84
C GLY A 8 38.94 3.78 -14.51
N VAL A 9 37.97 2.88 -14.56
CA VAL A 9 36.59 2.95 -14.07
C VAL A 9 36.48 3.84 -12.81
N ARG A 10 35.79 4.98 -12.93
CA ARG A 10 35.10 5.58 -11.77
C ARG A 10 33.73 4.93 -11.71
N GLY A 11 33.63 3.87 -10.91
CA GLY A 11 32.37 3.41 -10.39
C GLY A 11 31.80 4.52 -9.52
N GLY A 12 30.93 5.33 -10.11
CA GLY A 12 29.99 6.10 -9.31
C GLY A 12 29.07 5.09 -8.67
N GLU A 13 29.23 4.88 -7.37
CA GLU A 13 28.19 4.32 -6.52
C GLU A 13 26.93 5.15 -6.76
N GLY A 14 26.08 4.64 -7.64
CA GLY A 14 24.73 5.14 -7.83
C GLY A 14 24.01 4.90 -6.52
N VAL A 15 24.02 5.90 -5.65
CA VAL A 15 23.05 6.00 -4.56
C VAL A 15 21.69 5.83 -5.23
N VAL A 16 21.08 4.66 -5.04
CA VAL A 16 19.73 4.37 -5.49
C VAL A 16 18.83 5.37 -4.77
N ARG A 17 18.59 6.52 -5.39
CA ARG A 17 17.58 7.47 -4.90
C ARG A 17 16.25 6.73 -5.02
N GLY A 18 15.73 6.27 -3.88
CA GLY A 18 14.51 5.48 -3.81
C GLY A 18 13.36 6.21 -4.52
N LYS A 19 12.63 5.47 -5.37
CA LYS A 19 11.39 5.94 -5.98
C LYS A 19 10.46 6.45 -4.86
N THR A 20 10.08 7.72 -4.94
CA THR A 20 9.19 8.40 -4.00
C THR A 20 7.99 8.89 -4.77
N LEU A 21 6.79 8.71 -4.24
CA LEU A 21 5.57 9.24 -4.85
C LEU A 21 5.43 10.74 -4.55
N ASN A 22 4.85 11.47 -5.50
CA ASN A 22 4.52 12.88 -5.38
C ASN A 22 3.28 13.10 -4.51
N HIS A 23 2.36 12.14 -4.48
CA HIS A 23 1.20 12.18 -3.59
C HIS A 23 1.62 12.35 -2.13
N GLN A 24 1.11 13.39 -1.48
CA GLN A 24 1.30 13.63 -0.06
C GLN A 24 0.25 12.83 0.71
N ALA A 25 0.67 11.75 1.34
CA ALA A 25 -0.19 10.90 2.16
C ALA A 25 -0.84 11.71 3.29
N SER A 26 -2.14 11.53 3.49
CA SER A 26 -2.88 12.22 4.56
C SER A 26 -2.44 11.84 5.97
N SER A 27 -1.80 10.68 6.15
CA SER A 27 -1.12 10.30 7.40
C SER A 27 0.19 11.04 7.67
N GLY A 28 0.71 11.80 6.67
CA GLY A 28 2.01 12.43 6.71
C GLY A 28 3.19 11.50 6.42
N VAL A 29 2.96 10.21 6.15
CA VAL A 29 4.05 9.27 5.83
C VAL A 29 4.69 9.60 4.49
N LEU A 30 6.02 9.56 4.42
CA LEU A 30 6.73 9.65 3.14
C LEU A 30 6.54 8.33 2.37
N LEU A 31 5.86 8.40 1.22
CA LEU A 31 5.66 7.26 0.32
C LEU A 31 6.92 7.03 -0.52
N GLN A 32 7.91 6.40 0.11
CA GLN A 32 9.21 6.08 -0.49
C GLN A 32 9.49 4.58 -0.41
N VAL A 33 10.00 4.02 -1.50
CA VAL A 33 10.44 2.62 -1.54
C VAL A 33 11.73 2.42 -0.77
N GLU A 34 11.85 1.26 -0.14
CA GLU A 34 13.11 0.79 0.45
C GLU A 34 13.87 -0.08 -0.56
N PRO A 35 15.16 0.21 -0.86
CA PRO A 35 15.95 -0.61 -1.77
C PRO A 35 15.96 -2.09 -1.37
N GLY A 36 15.74 -2.99 -2.34
CA GLY A 36 15.76 -4.43 -2.10
C GLY A 36 14.53 -5.00 -1.38
N LYS A 37 13.54 -4.16 -1.05
CA LYS A 37 12.32 -4.58 -0.34
C LYS A 37 11.07 -4.08 -1.06
N THR A 38 10.02 -4.91 -1.04
CA THR A 38 8.71 -4.49 -1.54
C THR A 38 8.07 -3.52 -0.56
N THR A 39 7.54 -2.40 -1.05
CA THR A 39 6.79 -1.42 -0.24
C THR A 39 5.31 -1.54 -0.54
N THR A 40 4.54 -2.12 0.39
CA THR A 40 3.09 -2.22 0.27
C THR A 40 2.44 -0.96 0.82
N VAL A 41 1.53 -0.32 0.07
CA VAL A 41 0.81 0.88 0.50
C VAL A 41 -0.68 0.56 0.67
N LEU A 42 -1.22 0.93 1.83
CA LEU A 42 -2.63 0.79 2.20
C LEU A 42 -3.22 2.15 2.59
N GLY A 43 -4.52 2.32 2.43
CA GLY A 43 -5.19 3.57 2.77
C GLY A 43 -6.67 3.59 2.40
N SER A 44 -7.38 4.63 2.81
CA SER A 44 -8.75 4.87 2.34
C SER A 44 -8.72 5.25 0.86
N TYR A 45 -9.54 4.58 0.06
CA TYR A 45 -9.60 4.81 -1.38
C TYR A 45 -9.91 6.26 -1.74
N ASN A 46 -10.95 6.81 -1.12
CA ASN A 46 -11.42 8.17 -1.41
C ASN A 46 -10.61 9.27 -0.71
N LYS A 47 -9.58 8.90 0.07
CA LYS A 47 -8.71 9.87 0.74
C LYS A 47 -7.33 9.92 0.08
N ASP A 48 -6.72 8.76 -0.15
CA ASP A 48 -5.34 8.66 -0.67
C ASP A 48 -5.19 7.69 -1.84
N MET A 49 -5.79 6.48 -1.77
CA MET A 49 -5.38 5.43 -2.72
C MET A 49 -5.79 5.69 -4.16
N ALA A 50 -6.87 6.44 -4.42
CA ALA A 50 -7.24 6.79 -5.79
C ALA A 50 -6.13 7.59 -6.49
N SER A 51 -5.56 8.60 -5.83
CA SER A 51 -4.45 9.40 -6.35
C SER A 51 -3.14 8.61 -6.44
N ILE A 52 -2.85 7.77 -5.45
CA ILE A 52 -1.66 6.90 -5.46
C ILE A 52 -1.72 5.89 -6.62
N VAL A 53 -2.88 5.25 -6.81
CA VAL A 53 -3.08 4.29 -7.91
C VAL A 53 -2.96 4.99 -9.26
N ASP A 54 -3.53 6.19 -9.41
CA ASP A 54 -3.40 6.99 -10.63
C ASP A 54 -1.94 7.37 -10.93
N GLU A 55 -1.19 7.82 -9.91
CA GLU A 55 0.24 8.13 -10.04
C GLU A 55 1.08 6.90 -10.44
N LEU A 56 0.67 5.71 -10.00
CA LEU A 56 1.28 4.44 -10.38
C LEU A 56 0.84 3.94 -11.78
N GLY A 57 0.07 4.74 -12.53
CA GLY A 57 -0.40 4.45 -13.88
C GLY A 57 -1.71 3.66 -13.94
N ASN A 58 -2.40 3.52 -12.81
CA ASN A 58 -3.68 2.81 -12.67
C ASN A 58 -3.67 1.40 -13.28
N VAL A 59 -2.53 0.71 -13.18
CA VAL A 59 -2.40 -0.64 -13.72
C VAL A 59 -3.23 -1.59 -12.85
N LYS A 60 -4.24 -2.21 -13.47
CA LYS A 60 -5.08 -3.24 -12.85
C LYS A 60 -4.38 -4.59 -12.98
N SER A 61 -4.22 -5.33 -11.87
CA SER A 61 -3.47 -6.59 -11.88
C SER A 61 -4.00 -7.56 -10.83
N MET A 62 -3.77 -8.86 -11.07
CA MET A 62 -3.87 -9.92 -10.06
C MET A 62 -2.49 -10.45 -9.63
N ASP A 63 -1.42 -10.01 -10.30
CA ASP A 63 -0.06 -10.28 -9.88
C ASP A 63 0.36 -9.25 -8.83
N PHE A 64 0.32 -9.70 -7.57
CA PHE A 64 0.79 -8.96 -6.39
C PHE A 64 2.06 -9.60 -5.80
N GLY A 65 2.88 -10.20 -6.68
CA GLY A 65 4.17 -10.78 -6.33
C GLY A 65 5.16 -9.79 -5.72
N PRO A 66 6.35 -10.26 -5.32
CA PRO A 66 7.42 -9.39 -4.83
C PRO A 66 7.77 -8.31 -5.86
N ASN A 67 7.99 -7.08 -5.40
CA ASN A 67 8.48 -5.97 -6.21
C ASN A 67 9.62 -5.23 -5.45
N PRO A 68 10.82 -5.84 -5.35
CA PRO A 68 11.91 -5.26 -4.57
C PRO A 68 12.34 -3.88 -5.07
N GLY A 69 12.38 -2.88 -4.19
CA GLY A 69 12.64 -1.49 -4.57
C GLY A 69 11.45 -0.80 -5.27
N GLY A 70 10.28 -1.44 -5.26
CA GLY A 70 9.05 -0.96 -5.88
C GLY A 70 7.86 -0.90 -4.89
N PHE A 71 6.76 -0.35 -5.39
CA PHE A 71 5.48 -0.31 -4.67
C PHE A 71 4.58 -1.48 -5.05
N ASN A 72 3.79 -1.93 -4.08
CA ASN A 72 2.63 -2.79 -4.29
C ASN A 72 1.38 -2.11 -3.71
N VAL A 73 0.32 -2.08 -4.51
CA VAL A 73 -1.02 -1.62 -4.13
C VAL A 73 -2.05 -2.63 -4.62
N LEU A 74 -3.13 -2.83 -3.86
CA LEU A 74 -4.22 -3.69 -4.30
C LEU A 74 -5.11 -2.89 -5.28
N ASN A 75 -4.89 -3.11 -6.58
CA ASN A 75 -5.69 -2.55 -7.66
C ASN A 75 -6.14 -3.67 -8.61
N ALA A 76 -7.05 -4.52 -8.15
CA ALA A 76 -7.59 -5.61 -8.97
C ALA A 76 -8.60 -5.10 -10.02
N PRO A 77 -8.88 -5.86 -11.10
CA PRO A 77 -9.91 -5.53 -12.07
C PRO A 77 -11.31 -5.37 -11.44
N ASP A 78 -12.06 -4.36 -11.88
CA ASP A 78 -13.38 -4.04 -11.31
C ASP A 78 -14.43 -5.14 -11.60
N GLU A 79 -14.28 -5.84 -12.73
CA GLU A 79 -15.11 -7.01 -13.09
C GLU A 79 -14.99 -8.15 -12.06
N LEU A 80 -13.79 -8.33 -11.47
CA LEU A 80 -13.57 -9.35 -10.46
C LEU A 80 -14.33 -9.03 -9.17
N PHE A 81 -14.33 -7.77 -8.76
CA PHE A 81 -15.16 -7.33 -7.63
C PHE A 81 -16.65 -7.56 -7.91
N SER A 82 -17.09 -7.27 -9.14
CA SER A 82 -18.47 -7.45 -9.57
C SER A 82 -18.91 -8.92 -9.54
N ALA A 83 -18.01 -9.83 -9.92
CA ALA A 83 -18.27 -11.27 -9.91
C ALA A 83 -18.26 -11.89 -8.50
N LEU A 84 -17.32 -11.49 -7.64
CA LEU A 84 -17.14 -12.09 -6.30
C LEU A 84 -17.99 -11.44 -5.21
N GLY A 85 -18.38 -10.18 -5.42
CA GLY A 85 -18.99 -9.33 -4.41
C GLY A 85 -18.06 -9.04 -3.22
N PRO A 86 -18.52 -8.24 -2.23
CA PRO A 86 -17.65 -7.75 -1.16
C PRO A 86 -17.04 -8.85 -0.27
N LYS A 87 -17.80 -9.92 0.00
CA LYS A 87 -17.33 -11.03 0.84
C LYS A 87 -16.35 -11.94 0.09
N GLY A 88 -16.67 -12.29 -1.16
CA GLY A 88 -15.79 -13.11 -1.99
C GLY A 88 -14.50 -12.38 -2.30
N PHE A 89 -14.57 -11.11 -2.70
CA PHE A 89 -13.39 -10.30 -3.00
C PHE A 89 -12.47 -10.17 -1.78
N TRP A 90 -13.03 -9.98 -0.59
CA TRP A 90 -12.24 -9.97 0.64
C TRP A 90 -11.46 -11.27 0.85
N GLY A 91 -12.12 -12.42 0.70
CA GLY A 91 -11.52 -13.74 0.93
C GLY A 91 -10.51 -14.14 -0.16
N GLU A 92 -10.82 -13.88 -1.42
CA GLU A 92 -10.06 -14.37 -2.58
C GLU A 92 -8.97 -13.38 -3.04
N VAL A 93 -9.07 -12.09 -2.66
CA VAL A 93 -8.15 -11.04 -3.12
C VAL A 93 -7.44 -10.36 -1.95
N ASN A 94 -8.17 -9.68 -1.07
CA ASN A 94 -7.53 -8.90 0.01
C ASN A 94 -6.74 -9.78 0.98
N VAL A 95 -7.33 -10.89 1.46
CA VAL A 95 -6.65 -11.76 2.42
C VAL A 95 -5.37 -12.37 1.84
N PRO A 96 -5.37 -12.96 0.63
CA PRO A 96 -4.14 -13.43 -0.01
C PRO A 96 -3.10 -12.33 -0.23
N PHE A 97 -3.52 -11.13 -0.65
CA PHE A 97 -2.64 -9.98 -0.81
C PHE A 97 -1.92 -9.61 0.51
N LEU A 98 -2.66 -9.45 1.60
CA LEU A 98 -2.10 -9.12 2.91
C LEU A 98 -1.24 -10.26 3.47
N ASN A 99 -1.65 -11.52 3.27
CA ASN A 99 -0.86 -12.68 3.65
C ASN A 99 0.48 -12.70 2.92
N ALA A 100 0.49 -12.47 1.61
CA ALA A 100 1.70 -12.42 0.82
C ALA A 100 2.62 -11.28 1.26
N ALA A 101 2.08 -10.07 1.45
CA ALA A 101 2.84 -8.91 1.92
C ALA A 101 3.48 -9.17 3.30
N THR A 102 2.71 -9.71 4.23
CA THR A 102 3.21 -10.01 5.59
C THR A 102 4.20 -11.18 5.63
N SER A 103 4.04 -12.20 4.78
CA SER A 103 4.97 -13.33 4.67
C SER A 103 6.30 -12.94 4.04
N ARG A 104 6.30 -12.04 3.04
CA ARG A 104 7.52 -11.46 2.45
C ARG A 104 8.23 -10.50 3.40
N GLY A 105 7.51 -10.01 4.42
CA GLY A 105 8.01 -8.99 5.33
C GLY A 105 8.08 -7.62 4.68
N ASP A 106 7.17 -7.30 3.76
CA ASP A 106 7.10 -6.01 3.06
C ASP A 106 7.18 -4.81 4.03
N ASN A 107 7.70 -3.67 3.55
CA ASN A 107 7.54 -2.40 4.25
C ASN A 107 6.10 -1.91 4.02
N VAL A 108 5.27 -1.92 5.06
CA VAL A 108 3.83 -1.58 4.94
C VAL A 108 3.61 -0.13 5.38
N LEU A 109 3.34 0.74 4.41
CA LEU A 109 3.00 2.15 4.64
C LEU A 109 1.48 2.33 4.64
N MET A 110 0.98 3.15 5.56
CA MET A 110 -0.42 3.55 5.67
C MET A 110 -0.55 4.98 5.19
N ALA A 111 -0.98 5.18 3.94
CA ALA A 111 -1.15 6.52 3.36
C ALA A 111 -2.25 7.32 4.05
N THR A 112 -3.27 6.62 4.57
CA THR A 112 -4.29 7.19 5.46
C THR A 112 -4.02 6.74 6.89
N GLU A 113 -4.16 7.64 7.86
CA GLU A 113 -4.11 7.25 9.28
C GLU A 113 -5.30 6.33 9.64
N PRO A 114 -5.06 5.13 10.19
CA PRO A 114 -6.11 4.19 10.54
C PRO A 114 -6.72 4.56 11.92
N ALA A 115 -7.50 5.63 11.96
CA ALA A 115 -8.18 6.11 13.17
C ALA A 115 -9.70 6.29 12.97
N PHE A 116 -10.46 6.23 14.07
CA PHE A 116 -11.93 6.24 14.04
C PHE A 116 -12.55 7.62 13.81
N ASP A 117 -11.83 8.68 14.16
CA ASP A 117 -12.20 10.09 13.97
C ASP A 117 -11.78 10.65 12.60
N ILE A 118 -10.99 9.90 11.84
CA ILE A 118 -10.59 10.28 10.48
C ILE A 118 -11.69 9.91 9.48
N VAL A 119 -12.02 10.88 8.62
CA VAL A 119 -12.98 10.72 7.52
C VAL A 119 -12.32 10.87 6.15
N ASP A 120 -12.90 10.22 5.14
CA ASP A 120 -12.55 10.39 3.72
C ASP A 120 -13.14 11.69 3.14
N ASN A 121 -12.84 11.97 1.87
CA ASN A 121 -13.28 13.20 1.19
C ASN A 121 -14.80 13.32 1.01
N ARG A 122 -15.58 12.29 1.39
CA ARG A 122 -17.05 12.29 1.39
C ARG A 122 -17.63 12.46 2.79
N GLY A 123 -16.78 12.64 3.81
CA GLY A 123 -17.20 12.70 5.21
C GLY A 123 -17.51 11.34 5.83
N ILE A 124 -17.09 10.23 5.21
CA ILE A 124 -17.31 8.88 5.73
C ILE A 124 -16.08 8.41 6.51
N GLY A 125 -16.27 7.81 7.69
CA GLY A 125 -15.18 7.26 8.49
C GLY A 125 -14.28 6.29 7.71
N VAL A 126 -12.96 6.41 7.86
CA VAL A 126 -12.00 5.61 7.07
C VAL A 126 -11.92 4.16 7.54
N LEU A 127 -12.16 3.87 8.82
CA LEU A 127 -12.19 2.51 9.37
C LEU A 127 -13.58 1.90 9.41
N ILE A 128 -14.59 2.69 9.78
CA ILE A 128 -15.97 2.24 9.97
C ILE A 128 -16.95 3.16 9.26
N ARG A 129 -18.04 2.59 8.76
CA ARG A 129 -19.12 3.33 8.09
C ARG A 129 -20.48 2.70 8.40
N PRO A 130 -21.59 3.45 8.30
CA PRO A 130 -22.91 2.84 8.31
C PRO A 130 -23.12 1.98 7.06
N ASN A 131 -23.58 0.75 7.25
CA ASN A 131 -24.08 -0.10 6.19
C ASN A 131 -25.44 0.43 5.74
N THR A 132 -25.57 0.84 4.49
CA THR A 132 -26.77 1.51 3.97
C THR A 132 -28.00 0.60 3.89
N THR A 133 -27.82 -0.72 3.89
CA THR A 133 -28.91 -1.70 3.88
C THR A 133 -29.43 -2.02 5.28
N THR A 134 -28.54 -2.12 6.26
CA THR A 134 -28.88 -2.62 7.62
C THR A 134 -28.88 -1.52 8.68
N GLY A 135 -28.33 -0.34 8.38
CA GLY A 135 -28.15 0.77 9.33
C GLY A 135 -27.07 0.52 10.39
N LYS A 136 -26.43 -0.66 10.43
CA LYS A 136 -25.39 -1.00 11.40
C LYS A 136 -24.03 -0.49 10.95
N MET A 137 -23.16 -0.16 11.90
CA MET A 137 -21.76 0.14 11.58
C MET A 137 -21.04 -1.12 11.11
N GLU A 138 -20.25 -0.98 10.04
CA GLU A 138 -19.38 -2.03 9.50
C GLU A 138 -17.97 -1.49 9.24
N LEU A 139 -16.98 -2.38 9.17
CA LEU A 139 -15.64 -2.03 8.72
C LEU A 139 -15.65 -1.69 7.22
N THR A 140 -14.93 -0.64 6.85
CA THR A 140 -14.57 -0.35 5.45
C THR A 140 -13.54 -1.39 4.94
N GLY A 141 -13.23 -1.38 3.64
CA GLY A 141 -12.14 -2.21 3.10
C GLY A 141 -10.82 -1.95 3.84
N PHE A 142 -10.42 -0.68 3.94
CA PHE A 142 -9.24 -0.24 4.68
C PHE A 142 -9.30 -0.63 6.17
N GLY A 143 -10.47 -0.51 6.81
CA GLY A 143 -10.67 -0.94 8.19
C GLY A 143 -10.42 -2.44 8.38
N LYS A 144 -10.89 -3.28 7.45
CA LYS A 144 -10.62 -4.72 7.49
C LYS A 144 -9.13 -5.03 7.29
N GLU A 145 -8.44 -4.31 6.41
CA GLU A 145 -6.99 -4.48 6.17
C GLU A 145 -6.18 -4.12 7.42
N TYR A 146 -6.46 -2.96 8.02
CA TYR A 146 -5.83 -2.53 9.26
C TYR A 146 -6.02 -3.56 10.38
N ILE A 147 -7.26 -4.00 10.63
CA ILE A 147 -7.57 -4.99 11.68
C ILE A 147 -6.87 -6.32 11.42
N THR A 148 -6.78 -6.74 10.15
CA THR A 148 -6.07 -7.98 9.78
C THR A 148 -4.58 -7.90 10.10
N LEU A 149 -3.94 -6.76 9.85
CA LEU A 149 -2.54 -6.55 10.23
C LEU A 149 -2.37 -6.51 11.76
N ARG A 150 -3.29 -5.85 12.49
CA ARG A 150 -3.30 -5.84 13.97
C ARG A 150 -3.40 -7.26 14.54
N GLN A 151 -4.28 -8.10 13.99
CA GLN A 151 -4.43 -9.51 14.39
C GLN A 151 -3.17 -10.35 14.13
N LYS A 152 -2.33 -9.93 13.17
CA LYS A 152 -1.02 -10.55 12.87
C LYS A 152 0.13 -9.98 13.71
N GLY A 153 -0.17 -9.17 14.72
CA GLY A 153 0.83 -8.60 15.64
C GLY A 153 1.50 -7.32 15.16
N TYR A 154 0.98 -6.68 14.09
CA TYR A 154 1.48 -5.38 13.68
C TYR A 154 0.89 -4.25 14.53
N ILE A 155 1.64 -3.18 14.67
CA ILE A 155 1.23 -1.92 15.26
C ILE A 155 1.34 -0.81 14.25
N TYR A 156 0.45 0.17 14.35
CA TYR A 156 0.59 1.41 13.60
C TYR A 156 1.51 2.34 14.37
N GLN A 157 2.56 2.83 13.71
CA GLN A 157 3.49 3.83 14.25
C GLN A 157 4.04 4.68 13.10
N ASP A 158 3.89 5.99 13.22
CA ASP A 158 4.48 6.99 12.32
C ASP A 158 4.24 6.68 10.83
N GLY A 159 2.99 6.34 10.49
CA GLY A 159 2.60 6.06 9.11
C GLY A 159 2.90 4.63 8.63
N LYS A 160 3.41 3.74 9.48
CA LYS A 160 3.81 2.38 9.13
C LYS A 160 3.11 1.33 9.97
N MET A 161 2.95 0.13 9.40
CA MET A 161 2.62 -1.07 10.17
C MET A 161 3.91 -1.83 10.47
N ALA A 162 4.31 -1.92 11.74
CA ALA A 162 5.53 -2.60 12.20
C ALA A 162 5.22 -3.71 13.21
N LYS A 163 6.01 -4.78 13.28
CA LYS A 163 5.91 -5.76 14.37
C LYS A 163 6.64 -5.25 15.61
N TRP A 164 6.07 -5.50 16.78
CA TRP A 164 6.77 -5.38 18.06
C TRP A 164 7.85 -6.44 18.20
#